data_AF-A0A4Y2UAK6-F1
#
_entry.id   AF-A0A4Y2UAK6-F1
#
_cell.length_a   1.000
_cell.length_b   1.000
_cell.length_c   1.000
_cell.angle_alpha   90.00
_cell.angle_beta   90.00
_cell.angle_gamma   90.00
#
_symmetry.space_group_name_H-M   'P 1'
#
loop_
_entity.id
_entity.type
_entity.pdbx_description
1 polymer ?
#
loop_
_entity_poly.entity_id
_entity_poly.type
_entity_poly.pdbx_seq_one_letter_code
_entity_poly.pdbx_strand_id
1 'polypeptide(L)'
;MDDNARPHCSRLVDYFLSDEGIFRMDWPAHSPNLNPIEHVWDILGRTDAGRLSQPETIPQLQSYFLQEREKIPQSLIDNLIDSMPQRCATLLSVRGNHTSDA
;
A
#
# COMPACT_ATOMS: atom_id res chain seq x y z
N MET A 1 10.11 0.65 2.62
CA MET A 1 8.99 0.22 3.48
C MET A 1 8.31 -0.92 2.74
N ASP A 2 8.06 -2.04 3.43
CA ASP A 2 7.32 -3.19 2.92
C ASP A 2 6.49 -3.80 4.08
N ASP A 3 5.80 -4.91 3.83
CA ASP A 3 4.91 -5.59 4.77
C ASP A 3 5.61 -6.64 5.66
N ASN A 4 6.94 -6.79 5.55
CA ASN A 4 7.72 -7.85 6.19
C ASN A 4 7.20 -9.28 5.91
N ALA A 5 6.57 -9.51 4.75
CA ALA A 5 6.24 -10.86 4.32
C ALA A 5 7.51 -11.74 4.22
N ARG A 6 7.38 -13.04 4.48
CA ARG A 6 8.54 -13.98 4.52
C ARG A 6 9.49 -13.87 3.32
N PRO A 7 9.03 -13.71 2.06
CA PRO A 7 9.94 -13.52 0.93
C PRO A 7 10.79 -12.23 1.02
N HIS A 8 10.24 -11.15 1.58
CA HIS A 8 10.90 -9.85 1.75
C HIS A 8 11.96 -9.87 2.86
N CYS A 9 11.83 -10.78 3.82
CA CYS A 9 12.78 -10.98 4.92
C CYS A 9 13.86 -12.04 4.62
N SER A 10 14.01 -12.44 3.35
CA SER A 10 15.04 -13.40 2.96
C SER A 10 16.42 -12.73 2.93
N ARG A 11 17.47 -13.50 3.24
CA ARG A 11 18.86 -13.02 3.15
C ARG A 11 19.23 -12.46 1.78
N LEU A 12 18.67 -13.04 0.72
CA LEU A 12 18.89 -12.57 -0.64
C LEU A 12 18.38 -11.14 -0.83
N VAL A 13 17.17 -10.87 -0.34
CA VAL A 13 16.59 -9.52 -0.38
C VAL A 13 17.38 -8.57 0.51
N ASP A 14 17.82 -9.00 1.70
CA ASP A 14 18.65 -8.18 2.59
C ASP A 14 19.97 -7.75 1.92
N TYR A 15 20.64 -8.66 1.23
CA TYR A 15 21.86 -8.35 0.49
C TYR A 15 21.60 -7.37 -0.65
N PHE A 16 20.53 -7.61 -1.43
CA PHE A 16 20.16 -6.71 -2.53
C PHE A 16 19.87 -5.30 -2.02
N LEU A 17 19.06 -5.16 -0.98
CA LEU A 17 18.75 -3.85 -0.40
C LEU A 17 20.01 -3.14 0.13
N SER A 18 20.94 -3.88 0.73
CA SER A 18 22.21 -3.32 1.20
C SER A 18 23.11 -2.85 0.05
N ASP A 19 23.16 -3.59 -1.06
CA ASP A 19 23.98 -3.25 -2.24
C ASP A 19 23.43 -2.00 -2.93
N GLU A 20 22.11 -1.89 -3.03
CA GLU A 20 21.41 -0.72 -3.58
C GLU A 20 21.37 0.47 -2.60
N GLY A 21 21.93 0.35 -1.39
CA GLY A 21 21.92 1.41 -0.37
C GLY A 21 20.52 1.76 0.16
N ILE A 22 19.57 0.83 0.06
CA ILE A 22 18.19 1.00 0.49
C ILE A 22 18.05 0.57 1.95
N PHE A 23 17.74 1.52 2.82
CA PHE A 23 17.42 1.23 4.22
C PHE A 23 15.97 0.78 4.38
N ARG A 24 15.78 -0.40 4.96
CA ARG A 24 14.46 -0.90 5.32
C ARG A 24 14.01 -0.25 6.62
N MET A 25 12.77 0.20 6.63
CA MET A 25 12.13 0.77 7.81
C MET A 25 11.62 -0.36 8.72
N ASP A 26 11.75 -0.19 10.03
CA ASP A 26 11.15 -1.12 10.99
C ASP A 26 9.63 -1.10 10.85
N TRP A 27 9.03 -2.26 10.59
CA TRP A 27 7.61 -2.38 10.31
C TRP A 27 6.96 -3.55 11.05
N PRO A 28 5.86 -3.34 11.78
CA PRO A 28 5.14 -4.43 12.41
C PRO A 28 4.46 -5.32 11.35
N ALA A 29 4.65 -6.64 11.46
CA ALA A 29 3.93 -7.59 10.62
C ALA A 29 2.40 -7.45 10.82
N HIS A 30 1.63 -7.78 9.78
CA HIS A 30 0.15 -7.73 9.80
C HIS A 30 -0.46 -6.35 10.10
N SER A 31 0.18 -5.28 9.64
CA SER A 31 -0.33 -3.89 9.78
C SER A 31 -0.70 -3.25 8.44
N PRO A 32 -1.69 -3.79 7.70
CA PRO A 32 -2.08 -3.28 6.38
C PRO A 32 -2.59 -1.83 6.45
N ASN A 33 -3.29 -1.46 7.54
CA ASN A 33 -3.83 -0.12 7.76
C ASN A 33 -2.77 0.98 7.74
N LEU A 34 -1.52 0.61 8.04
CA LEU A 34 -0.41 1.54 8.08
C LEU A 34 0.34 1.62 6.75
N ASN A 35 0.10 0.74 5.78
CA ASN A 35 0.81 0.75 4.50
C ASN A 35 0.06 1.65 3.49
N PRO A 36 0.62 2.79 3.04
CA PRO A 36 -0.04 3.70 2.12
C PRO A 36 -0.51 3.04 0.82
N ILE A 37 0.17 1.98 0.36
CA ILE A 37 -0.20 1.30 -0.89
C ILE A 37 -1.53 0.55 -0.77
N GLU A 38 -1.90 0.07 0.42
CA GLU A 38 -3.17 -0.61 0.65
C GLU A 38 -4.35 0.35 0.46
N HIS A 39 -4.18 1.61 0.88
CA HIS A 39 -5.17 2.67 0.64
C HIS A 39 -5.33 2.98 -0.85
N VAL A 40 -4.22 2.98 -1.60
CA VAL A 40 -4.25 3.16 -3.06
C VAL A 40 -4.95 1.98 -3.74
N TRP A 41 -4.70 0.75 -3.29
CA TRP A 41 -5.39 -0.44 -3.79
C TRP A 41 -6.88 -0.44 -3.48
N ASP A 42 -7.29 0.02 -2.30
CA ASP A 42 -8.71 0.16 -1.95
C ASP A 42 -9.42 1.18 -2.85
N ILE A 43 -8.79 2.32 -3.14
CA ILE A 43 -9.32 3.31 -4.10
C ILE A 43 -9.51 2.70 -5.49
N LEU A 44 -8.52 1.97 -5.99
CA LEU A 44 -8.60 1.30 -7.29
C LEU A 44 -9.68 0.20 -7.30
N GLY A 45 -9.76 -0.61 -6.24
CA GLY A 45 -10.73 -1.69 -6.10
C GLY A 45 -12.17 -1.18 -6.03
N ARG A 46 -12.41 -0.08 -5.29
CA ARG A 46 -13.74 0.58 -5.25
C ARG A 46 -14.15 1.13 -6.61
N THR A 47 -13.20 1.68 -7.36
CA THR A 47 -13.46 2.18 -8.72
C THR A 47 -13.81 1.04 -9.68
N ASP A 48 -13.12 -0.10 -9.57
CA ASP A 48 -13.43 -1.30 -10.36
C ASP A 48 -14.79 -1.91 -10.01
N ALA A 49 -15.11 -2.01 -8.71
CA ALA A 49 -16.40 -2.53 -8.24
C ALA A 49 -17.60 -1.70 -8.71
N GLY A 50 -17.40 -0.40 -8.95
CA GLY A 50 -18.43 0.51 -9.47
C GLY A 50 -18.68 0.41 -10.98
N ARG A 51 -17.95 -0.44 -11.72
CA ARG A 51 -18.06 -0.51 -13.19
C ARG A 51 -19.36 -1.13 -13.66
N LEU A 52 -19.94 -0.50 -14.68
CA LEU A 52 -21.06 -1.03 -15.45
C LEU A 52 -20.65 -2.16 -16.42
N SER A 53 -19.39 -2.17 -16.87
CA SER A 53 -18.89 -3.17 -17.82
C SER A 53 -17.57 -3.72 -17.33
N GLN A 54 -17.52 -5.02 -17.07
CA GLN A 54 -16.34 -5.72 -16.56
C GLN A 54 -15.35 -6.01 -17.71
N PRO A 55 -14.02 -5.96 -17.47
CA PRO A 55 -13.03 -6.33 -18.47
C PRO A 55 -13.08 -7.85 -18.70
N GLU A 56 -13.10 -8.28 -19.96
CA GLU A 56 -13.24 -9.70 -20.33
C GLU A 56 -11.88 -10.38 -20.56
N THR A 57 -10.81 -9.58 -20.65
CA THR A 57 -9.47 -10.08 -20.95
C THR A 57 -8.42 -9.43 -20.05
N ILE A 58 -7.30 -10.14 -19.82
CA ILE A 58 -6.17 -9.63 -19.03
C ILE A 58 -5.64 -8.30 -19.60
N PRO A 59 -5.45 -8.11 -20.93
CA PRO A 59 -4.97 -6.84 -21.47
C PRO A 59 -5.94 -5.67 -21.23
N GLN A 60 -7.25 -5.91 -21.28
CA GLN A 60 -8.26 -4.89 -20.95
C GLN A 60 -8.18 -4.50 -19.47
N LEU A 61 -8.05 -5.49 -18.58
CA LEU A 61 -7.88 -5.26 -17.15
C LEU A 61 -6.60 -4.47 -16.85
N GLN A 62 -5.48 -4.84 -17.47
CA GLN A 62 -4.19 -4.14 -17.32
C GLN A 62 -4.28 -2.69 -17.80
N SER A 63 -4.81 -2.47 -19.00
CA SER A 63 -4.96 -1.12 -19.57
C SER A 63 -5.83 -0.23 -18.69
N TYR A 64 -6.90 -0.81 -18.14
CA TYR A 64 -7.79 -0.12 -17.22
C TYR A 64 -7.08 0.28 -15.92
N PHE A 65 -6.40 -0.65 -15.25
CA PHE A 65 -5.67 -0.32 -14.02
C PHE A 65 -4.61 0.75 -14.22
N LEU A 66 -3.92 0.75 -15.37
CA LEU A 66 -2.96 1.81 -15.70
C LEU A 66 -3.65 3.17 -15.84
N GLN A 67 -4.79 3.23 -16.54
CA GLN A 67 -5.57 4.47 -16.69
C GLN A 67 -6.12 5.00 -15.37
N GLU A 68 -6.67 4.13 -14.51
CA GLU A 68 -7.18 4.55 -13.20
C GLU A 68 -6.06 4.98 -12.27
N ARG A 69 -4.92 4.30 -12.30
CA ARG A 69 -3.74 4.71 -11.55
C ARG A 69 -3.28 6.12 -11.95
N GLU A 70 -3.28 6.45 -13.24
CA GLU A 70 -2.90 7.78 -13.73
C GLU A 70 -3.86 8.90 -13.27
N LYS A 71 -5.11 8.56 -12.91
CA LYS A 71 -6.07 9.52 -12.37
C LYS A 71 -5.87 9.82 -10.89
N ILE A 72 -5.09 9.01 -10.18
CA ILE A 72 -4.84 9.23 -8.75
C ILE A 72 -3.98 10.49 -8.59
N PRO A 73 -4.47 11.53 -7.90
CA PRO A 73 -3.70 12.76 -7.73
C PRO A 73 -2.45 12.51 -6.88
N GLN A 74 -1.31 13.10 -7.28
CA GLN A 74 -0.08 13.04 -6.47
C GLN A 74 -0.31 13.57 -5.05
N SER A 75 -1.13 14.62 -4.89
CA SER A 75 -1.50 15.16 -3.58
C SER A 75 -2.20 14.15 -2.67
N LEU A 76 -2.93 13.18 -3.22
CA LEU A 76 -3.51 12.10 -2.43
C LEU A 76 -2.41 11.19 -1.89
N ILE A 77 -1.43 10.84 -2.71
CA ILE A 77 -0.27 10.05 -2.30
C ILE A 77 0.54 10.78 -1.23
N ASP A 78 0.78 12.07 -1.43
CA ASP A 78 1.52 12.91 -0.48
C ASP A 78 0.77 12.98 0.86
N ASN A 79 -0.54 13.22 0.86
CA ASN A 79 -1.36 13.21 2.08
C ASN A 79 -1.35 11.86 2.79
N LEU A 80 -1.36 10.74 2.03
CA LEU A 80 -1.21 9.41 2.62
C LEU A 80 0.15 9.26 3.28
N ILE A 81 1.23 9.72 2.66
CA ILE A 81 2.57 9.65 3.27
C ILE A 81 2.64 10.55 4.52
N ASP A 82 2.16 11.78 4.44
CA ASP A 82 2.22 12.77 5.52
C ASP A 82 1.38 12.38 6.74
N SER A 83 0.29 11.62 6.54
CA SER A 83 -0.54 11.11 7.63
C SER A 83 0.07 9.92 8.40
N MET A 84 1.18 9.35 7.91
CA MET A 84 1.83 8.18 8.51
C MET A 84 2.15 8.32 10.00
N PRO A 85 2.81 9.42 10.47
CA PRO A 85 3.12 9.56 11.88
C PRO A 85 1.87 9.52 12.77
N GLN A 86 0.78 10.15 12.31
CA GLN A 86 -0.49 10.15 13.04
C GLN A 86 -1.12 8.76 13.07
N ARG A 87 -1.14 8.02 11.95
CA ARG A 87 -1.68 6.65 11.90
C ARG A 87 -0.90 5.69 12.80
N CYS A 88 0.43 5.81 12.81
CA CYS A 88 1.30 5.05 13.71
C CYS A 88 0.99 5.37 15.19
N ALA A 89 0.82 6.65 15.53
CA ALA A 89 0.45 7.07 16.87
C ALA A 89 -0.93 6.50 17.29
N THR A 90 -1.91 6.52 16.38
CA THR A 90 -3.22 5.93 16.63
C THR A 90 -3.11 4.42 16.87
N LEU A 91 -2.36 3.67 16.06
CA LEU A 91 -2.17 2.22 16.25
C LEU A 91 -1.54 1.89 17.62
N LEU A 92 -0.54 2.68 18.04
CA LEU A 92 0.07 2.54 19.37
C LEU A 92 -0.94 2.81 20.49
N SER A 93 -1.80 3.82 20.33
CA SER A 93 -2.82 4.15 21.34
C SER A 93 -3.86 3.05 21.55
N VAL A 94 -4.18 2.28 20.50
CA VAL A 94 -5.09 1.12 20.58
C VAL A 94 -4.37 -0.20 20.89
N ARG A 95 -3.08 -0.15 21.27
CA ARG A 95 -2.22 -1.30 21.57
C ARG A 95 -2.15 -2.33 20.44
N GLY A 96 -2.16 -1.87 19.19
CA GLY A 96 -2.09 -2.75 18.01
C GLY A 96 -3.42 -3.42 17.64
N ASN A 97 -4.54 -3.06 18.27
CA ASN A 97 -5.87 -3.47 17.81
C ASN A 97 -6.30 -2.68 16.56
N HIS A 98 -7.33 -3.15 15.86
CA HIS A 98 -7.85 -2.46 14.68
C HIS A 98 -8.35 -1.06 15.04
N THR A 99 -7.81 -0.05 14.36
CA THR A 99 -8.42 1.27 14.28
C THR A 99 -9.54 1.20 13.24
N SER A 100 -10.77 1.53 13.63
CA SER A 100 -11.88 1.69 12.69
C SER A 100 -11.52 2.72 11.61
N ASP A 101 -11.74 2.34 10.35
CA ASP A 101 -11.38 3.09 9.15
C ASP A 101 -11.88 4.55 9.19
N ALA A 102 -11.03 5.46 8.71
CA ALA A 102 -11.38 6.83 8.35
C ALA A 102 -11.47 6.93 6.83
#